data_AF-A0A7K3HED0-F1
#
_entry.id   AF-A0A7K3HED0-F1
#
_cell.length_a   1.000
_cell.length_b   1.000
_cell.length_c   1.000
_cell.angle_alpha   90.00
_cell.angle_beta   90.00
_cell.angle_gamma   90.00
#
_symmetry.space_group_name_H-M   'P 1'
#
loop_
_entity.id
_entity.type
_entity.pdbx_description
1 polymer ?
#
loop_
_entity_poly.entity_id
_entity_poly.type
_entity_poly.pdbx_seq_one_letter_code
_entity_poly.pdbx_strand_id
1 'polypeptide(L)'
;SADSAAGTGAPRLPAFLAGWAEHCAELRDRAVRLATDGELVFRSWDGERDEQVTDPAVALPLLLSPYMHMTNNRLHVTIRDEAYLSHVLGRCLRESRPGTAEAGS
;
A
#
# COMPACT_ATOMS: atom_id res chain seq x y z
N SER A 1 43.40 -16.56 1.36
CA SER A 1 42.31 -17.43 1.84
C SER A 1 41.36 -16.61 2.69
N ALA A 2 40.05 -16.82 2.46
CA ALA A 2 38.89 -16.20 3.12
C ALA A 2 38.76 -14.67 2.86
N ASP A 3 37.60 -14.04 2.68
CA ASP A 3 36.17 -14.40 2.76
C ASP A 3 35.44 -13.18 2.15
N SER A 4 34.54 -13.31 1.16
CA SER A 4 33.09 -13.50 1.31
C SER A 4 32.23 -12.26 1.01
N ALA A 5 31.14 -12.56 0.31
CA ALA A 5 29.84 -11.91 0.29
C ALA A 5 29.73 -10.48 -0.28
N ALA A 6 29.54 -10.43 -1.60
CA ALA A 6 28.72 -9.38 -2.22
C ALA A 6 27.28 -9.52 -1.67
N GLY A 7 26.99 -8.79 -0.59
CA GLY A 7 25.66 -8.69 -0.03
C GLY A 7 24.71 -8.10 -1.06
N THR A 8 23.67 -8.85 -1.41
CA THR A 8 22.46 -8.38 -2.10
C THR A 8 21.71 -7.42 -1.17
N GLY A 9 22.24 -6.20 -1.02
CA GLY A 9 21.57 -5.13 -0.30
C GLY A 9 20.47 -4.55 -1.17
N ALA A 10 19.21 -4.79 -0.83
CA ALA A 10 18.10 -4.05 -1.42
C ALA A 10 18.41 -2.55 -1.34
N PRO A 11 18.15 -1.77 -2.41
CA PRO A 11 18.46 -0.34 -2.42
C PRO A 11 17.78 0.33 -1.22
N ARG A 12 18.58 0.97 -0.36
CA ARG A 12 18.05 1.72 0.78
C ARG A 12 17.28 2.91 0.26
N LEU A 13 16.02 3.03 0.69
CA LEU A 13 15.20 4.19 0.38
C LEU A 13 15.84 5.46 0.97
N PRO A 14 15.78 6.61 0.26
CA PRO A 14 16.01 7.91 0.86
C PRO A 14 15.24 8.06 2.18
N ALA A 15 15.80 8.76 3.18
CA ALA A 15 15.27 8.76 4.56
C ALA A 15 13.77 9.11 4.67
N PHE A 16 13.29 10.05 3.85
CA PHE A 16 11.86 10.39 3.78
C PHE A 16 11.01 9.22 3.27
N LEU A 17 11.45 8.55 2.20
CA LEU A 17 10.75 7.39 1.63
C LEU A 17 10.80 6.18 2.57
N ALA A 18 11.88 6.01 3.34
CA ALA A 18 11.96 5.01 4.39
C ALA A 18 10.93 5.28 5.51
N GLY A 19 10.86 6.51 6.01
CA GLY A 19 9.86 6.90 7.01
C GLY A 19 8.42 6.77 6.51
N TRP A 20 8.17 7.09 5.24
CA TRP A 20 6.86 6.88 4.63
C TRP A 20 6.51 5.39 4.49
N ALA A 21 7.48 4.53 4.15
CA ALA A 21 7.27 3.09 4.08
C ALA A 21 6.98 2.49 5.47
N GLU A 22 7.71 2.93 6.50
CA GLU A 22 7.45 2.55 7.89
C GLU A 22 6.04 2.97 8.34
N HIS A 23 5.64 4.20 8.00
CA HIS A 23 4.29 4.68 8.29
C HIS A 23 3.20 3.87 7.58
N CYS A 24 3.40 3.52 6.30
CA CYS A 24 2.48 2.66 5.56
C CYS A 24 2.33 1.28 6.23
N ALA A 25 3.43 0.71 6.72
CA ALA A 25 3.42 -0.58 7.42
C ALA A 25 2.68 -0.49 8.76
N GLU A 26 2.98 0.53 9.56
CA GLU A 26 2.30 0.80 10.83
C GLU A 26 0.78 0.99 10.63
N LEU A 27 0.39 1.76 9.61
CA LEU A 27 -1.00 2.01 9.29
C LEU A 27 -1.72 0.72 8.86
N ARG A 28 -1.07 -0.11 8.04
CA ARG A 28 -1.57 -1.43 7.66
C ARG A 28 -1.81 -2.29 8.89
N ASP A 29 -0.83 -2.40 9.78
CA ASP A 29 -0.92 -3.30 10.94
C ASP A 29 -2.02 -2.85 11.92
N ARG A 30 -2.22 -1.53 12.06
CA ARG A 30 -3.35 -0.98 12.82
C ARG A 30 -4.70 -1.30 12.17
N ALA A 31 -4.81 -1.10 10.86
CA ALA A 31 -6.05 -1.40 10.13
C ALA A 31 -6.39 -2.89 10.18
N VAL A 32 -5.39 -3.78 10.07
CA VAL A 32 -5.58 -5.23 10.22
C VAL A 32 -6.13 -5.57 11.60
N ARG A 33 -5.53 -5.03 12.67
CA ARG A 33 -6.01 -5.27 14.03
C ARG A 33 -7.45 -4.81 14.22
N LEU A 34 -7.77 -3.58 13.81
CA LEU A 34 -9.14 -3.05 13.93
C LEU A 34 -10.14 -3.90 13.14
N ALA A 35 -9.76 -4.41 11.96
CA ALA A 35 -10.60 -5.32 11.20
C ALA A 35 -10.81 -6.63 11.98
N THR A 36 -9.74 -7.30 12.43
CA THR A 36 -9.84 -8.59 13.11
C THR A 36 -10.57 -8.50 14.45
N ASP A 37 -10.44 -7.36 15.15
CA ASP A 37 -11.11 -7.10 16.42
C ASP A 37 -12.59 -6.71 16.23
N GLY A 38 -13.04 -6.52 14.98
CA GLY A 38 -14.40 -6.12 14.65
C GLY A 38 -14.69 -4.64 14.94
N GLU A 39 -13.67 -3.80 15.05
CA GLU A 39 -13.83 -2.38 15.35
C GLU A 39 -14.06 -1.53 14.10
N LEU A 40 -13.87 -2.09 12.90
CA LEU A 40 -14.16 -1.41 11.64
C LEU A 40 -15.62 -1.61 11.21
N VAL A 41 -16.38 -0.52 11.27
CA VAL A 41 -17.76 -0.43 10.83
C VAL A 41 -17.84 0.51 9.64
N PHE A 42 -18.43 0.03 8.54
CA PHE A 42 -18.62 0.79 7.31
C PHE A 42 -20.11 0.94 7.03
N ARG A 43 -20.51 2.01 6.35
CA ARG A 43 -21.89 2.12 5.85
C ARG A 43 -22.04 1.21 4.64
N SER A 44 -23.15 0.48 4.57
CA SER A 44 -23.54 -0.30 3.39
C SER A 44 -23.66 0.61 2.17
N TRP A 45 -23.50 0.02 0.98
CA TRP A 45 -23.60 0.76 -0.28
C TRP A 45 -24.97 1.43 -0.49
N ASP A 46 -26.04 0.77 -0.05
CA ASP A 46 -27.40 1.33 -0.09
C ASP A 46 -27.64 2.39 0.99
N GLY A 47 -26.69 2.60 1.90
CA GLY A 47 -26.77 3.61 2.94
C GLY A 47 -27.76 3.29 4.05
N GLU A 48 -28.31 2.07 4.11
CA GLU A 48 -29.36 1.70 5.05
C GLU A 48 -28.82 1.05 6.33
N ARG A 49 -27.62 0.45 6.29
CA ARG A 49 -27.08 -0.34 7.40
C ARG A 49 -25.61 -0.07 7.64
N ASP A 50 -25.19 -0.38 8.86
CA ASP A 50 -23.79 -0.44 9.23
C ASP A 50 -23.32 -1.90 9.13
N GLU A 51 -22.19 -2.11 8.48
CA GLU A 51 -21.57 -3.41 8.23
C GLU A 51 -20.23 -3.48 8.96
N GLN A 52 -20.11 -4.45 9.85
CA GLN A 52 -18.86 -4.78 10.52
C GLN A 52 -18.03 -5.66 9.57
N VAL A 53 -16.92 -5.14 9.07
CA VAL A 53 -16.05 -5.86 8.13
C VAL A 53 -14.85 -6.39 8.88
N THR A 54 -14.83 -7.71 9.10
CA THR A 54 -13.77 -8.37 9.88
C THR A 54 -12.67 -8.99 9.04
N ASP A 55 -12.89 -9.20 7.74
CA ASP A 55 -11.88 -9.69 6.82
C ASP A 55 -10.92 -8.55 6.41
N PRO A 56 -9.62 -8.62 6.78
CA PRO A 56 -8.65 -7.60 6.41
C PRO A 56 -8.50 -7.45 4.89
N ALA A 57 -8.71 -8.51 4.10
CA ALA A 57 -8.62 -8.45 2.64
C ALA A 57 -9.70 -7.52 2.04
N VAL A 58 -10.82 -7.35 2.74
CA VAL A 58 -11.91 -6.44 2.35
C VAL A 58 -11.78 -5.08 3.04
N ALA A 59 -11.47 -5.07 4.34
CA ALA A 59 -11.41 -3.85 5.13
C ALA A 59 -10.29 -2.89 4.70
N LEU A 60 -9.10 -3.42 4.37
CA LEU A 60 -7.94 -2.58 4.02
C LEU A 60 -8.18 -1.76 2.75
N PRO A 61 -8.62 -2.34 1.61
CA PRO A 61 -8.95 -1.54 0.43
C PRO A 61 -10.04 -0.50 0.69
N LEU A 62 -11.08 -0.85 1.45
CA LEU A 62 -12.20 0.06 1.77
C LEU A 62 -11.75 1.26 2.60
N LEU A 63 -10.81 1.08 3.53
CA LEU A 63 -10.33 2.14 4.42
C LEU A 63 -9.15 2.93 3.83
N LEU A 64 -8.14 2.23 3.31
CA LEU A 64 -6.86 2.84 2.95
C LEU A 64 -6.91 3.61 1.62
N SER A 65 -7.78 3.20 0.69
CA SER A 65 -7.97 3.94 -0.56
C SER A 65 -8.54 5.35 -0.31
N PRO A 66 -9.68 5.53 0.39
CA PRO A 66 -10.15 6.86 0.77
C PRO A 66 -9.15 7.66 1.61
N TYR A 67 -8.43 7.02 2.53
CA TYR A 67 -7.40 7.68 3.33
C TYR A 67 -6.29 8.29 2.48
N MET A 68 -5.78 7.56 1.49
CA MET A 68 -4.79 8.05 0.54
C MET A 68 -5.34 9.22 -0.28
N HIS A 69 -6.56 9.10 -0.81
CA HIS A 69 -7.21 10.17 -1.56
C HIS A 69 -7.36 11.45 -0.71
N MET A 70 -7.82 11.34 0.54
CA MET A 70 -7.94 12.49 1.45
C MET A 70 -6.57 13.11 1.79
N THR A 71 -5.54 12.29 1.94
CA THR A 71 -4.17 12.77 2.21
C THR A 71 -3.63 13.55 1.02
N ASN A 72 -3.80 13.03 -0.20
CA ASN A 72 -3.42 13.71 -1.44
C ASN A 72 -4.19 15.04 -1.63
N ASN A 73 -5.50 15.03 -1.38
CA ASN A 73 -6.32 16.25 -1.42
C ASN A 73 -5.82 17.32 -0.44
N ARG A 74 -5.40 16.91 0.77
CA ARG A 74 -4.87 17.83 1.79
C ARG A 74 -3.50 18.40 1.43
N LEU A 75 -2.75 17.70 0.59
CA LEU A 75 -1.47 18.16 0.03
C LEU A 75 -1.66 18.98 -1.26
N HIS A 76 -2.90 19.32 -1.63
CA HIS A 76 -3.26 20.03 -2.87
C HIS A 76 -2.82 19.30 -4.15
N VAL A 77 -2.63 17.98 -4.08
CA VAL A 77 -2.44 17.15 -5.26
C VAL A 77 -3.75 17.13 -6.04
N THR A 78 -3.72 17.46 -7.33
CA THR A 78 -4.93 17.41 -8.15
C THR A 78 -5.29 15.97 -8.48
N ILE A 79 -6.58 15.69 -8.80
CA ILE A 79 -7.03 14.36 -9.26
C ILE A 79 -6.18 13.89 -10.46
N ARG A 80 -5.78 14.82 -11.33
CA ARG A 80 -4.92 14.51 -12.50
C ARG A 80 -3.53 14.06 -12.07
N ASP A 81 -2.95 14.74 -11.08
CA ASP A 81 -1.63 14.38 -10.55
C ASP A 81 -1.69 13.04 -9.81
N GLU A 82 -2.77 12.75 -9.10
CA GLU A 82 -2.98 11.45 -8.45
C GLU A 82 -3.05 10.30 -9.47
N ALA A 83 -3.79 10.50 -10.56
CA ALA A 83 -3.84 9.53 -11.66
C ALA A 83 -2.46 9.34 -12.31
N TYR A 84 -1.72 10.44 -12.51
CA TYR A 84 -0.37 10.40 -13.06
C TYR A 84 0.62 9.66 -12.14
N LEU A 85 0.62 9.97 -10.83
CA LEU A 85 1.48 9.31 -9.85
C LEU A 85 1.15 7.82 -9.74
N SER A 86 -0.13 7.45 -9.72
CA SER A 86 -0.57 6.05 -9.72
C SER A 86 -0.11 5.31 -10.98
N HIS A 87 -0.18 5.97 -12.14
CA HIS A 87 0.30 5.42 -13.41
C HIS A 87 1.82 5.21 -13.40
N VAL A 88 2.61 6.21 -12.97
CA VAL A 88 4.07 6.14 -12.88
C VAL A 88 4.49 5.05 -11.89
N LEU A 89 3.89 5.01 -10.69
CA LEU A 89 4.16 3.97 -9.70
C LEU A 89 3.86 2.58 -10.27
N GLY A 90 2.69 2.40 -10.88
CA GLY A 90 2.33 1.13 -11.51
C GLY A 90 3.31 0.70 -12.60
N ARG A 91 3.83 1.65 -13.39
CA ARG A 91 4.87 1.40 -14.39
C ARG A 91 6.19 0.98 -13.72
N CYS A 92 6.68 1.73 -12.75
CA CYS A 92 7.91 1.42 -12.03
C CYS A 92 7.86 0.06 -11.33
N LEU A 93 6.72 -0.31 -10.73
CA LEU A 93 6.54 -1.63 -10.09
C LEU A 93 6.55 -2.78 -11.09
N ARG A 94 5.99 -2.59 -12.30
CA ARG A 94 6.05 -3.59 -13.38
C ARG A 94 7.46 -3.75 -13.95
N GLU A 95 8.19 -2.65 -14.10
CA GLU A 95 9.58 -2.64 -14.56
C GLU A 95 10.56 -3.19 -13.49
N SER A 96 10.26 -2.99 -12.21
CA SER A 96 11.08 -3.45 -11.07
C SER A 96 10.85 -4.91 -10.70
N ARG A 97 9.80 -5.56 -11.22
CA ARG A 97 9.64 -7.02 -11.13
C ARG A 97 10.57 -7.63 -12.19
N PRO A 98 11.76 -8.14 -11.83
CA PRO A 98 12.59 -8.82 -12.81
C PRO A 98 11.74 -9.97 -13.36
N GLY A 99 11.77 -10.15 -14.67
CA GLY A 99 10.94 -11.10 -15.38
C GLY A 99 10.85 -12.41 -14.62
N THR A 100 9.63 -12.92 -14.47
CA THR A 100 9.40 -14.35 -14.33
C THR A 100 10.24 -14.99 -15.43
N ALA A 101 11.43 -15.47 -15.07
CA ALA A 101 12.35 -16.07 -16.03
C ALA A 101 11.56 -17.15 -16.75
N GLU A 102 11.58 -17.09 -18.08
CA GLU A 102 10.89 -18.03 -18.93
C GLU A 102 11.30 -19.45 -18.55
N ALA A 103 10.41 -20.14 -17.83
CA ALA A 103 10.39 -21.59 -17.76
C ALA A 103 9.69 -22.07 -19.03
N GLY A 104 10.43 -22.06 -20.13
CA GLY A 104 9.94 -22.44 -21.45
C GLY A 104 10.91 -23.37 -22.16
N SER A 105 10.73 -24.68 -21.90
CA SER A 105 11.22 -25.88 -22.63
C SER A 105 12.72 -26.04 -22.89
#